data_AF-A0A7S3CAT4-F1
#
_entry.id   AF-A0A7S3CAT4-F1
#
_cell.length_a   1.000
_cell.length_b   1.000
_cell.length_c   1.000
_cell.angle_alpha   90.00
_cell.angle_beta   90.00
_cell.angle_gamma   90.00
#
_symmetry.space_group_name_H-M   'P 1'
#
loop_
_entity.id
_entity.type
_entity.pdbx_description
1 polymer ?
#
loop_
_entity_poly.entity_id
_entity_poly.type
_entity_poly.pdbx_seq_one_letter_code
_entity_poly.pdbx_strand_id
1 'polypeptide(L)'
;VLRDHAYGEEGDDGAGTSGDEVAEADAVLASIETSLKGGSYAAIQKLCHLLKYGDEAKEVTDVVIDTCGKLKNLRKAIFAYRKPRKKWGHSWGRGDESLQGKSAAFKNGIEYLERYFVLIAFASWLDSDDYRQGRGSFYEWFDGRSDLKELMKTIRTNPGAALSATLPTVKSQKSIDVHVVLGQDHKTCMGARCGSMLRRNTILKSYLFPEMQIETLGSVSGVCNFLQAEGVPVASAAAPSVDGMRSLLTKFEEEDPGHHVVIIDLREELVVYVKGVPYVLREVDFATKSLNLAGMSTEKVLEREAMLKGDLLEECHRYQGRVLLHHEVSTNAMERVPSKGQGLELTGSLERGISRDASKAFDVRADAQRRYLRLEAFWETLEASVEGGGEEGGSPDEGVCTTSEMTDRLRAEGFAMSYFRFPWSRERSPTARDMDSLHSKVTAYHALHGGKLRFLFLSHTGIGMGVRNVPVLVSCFYRVREDLDLEPPSAQEEAEGDNRMILALTRVIPEGPRCKAVVDGCIQLFSAIGDIRRDIERCKDMSDAYTREEKSQLDKRFIATRLLGLNYLQRYFFSICYVCYLRSEASASFSDWFGERKELKHLLDSLAL
;
A
#
# COMPACT_ATOMS: atom_id res chain seq x y z
N VAL A 1 7.75 -15.77 -17.28
CA VAL A 1 7.58 -17.07 -16.59
C VAL A 1 6.12 -17.49 -16.67
N LEU A 2 5.59 -17.51 -17.90
CA LEU A 2 4.34 -18.17 -18.25
C LEU A 2 4.75 -19.00 -19.47
N ARG A 3 4.70 -20.32 -19.32
CA ARG A 3 5.27 -21.40 -20.15
C ARG A 3 6.78 -21.66 -19.97
N ASP A 4 7.09 -22.82 -19.36
CA ASP A 4 8.05 -23.82 -19.87
C ASP A 4 8.34 -24.96 -18.84
N HIS A 5 7.30 -25.51 -18.20
CA HIS A 5 7.38 -26.81 -17.53
C HIS A 5 6.16 -27.64 -17.88
N ALA A 6 6.09 -28.10 -19.12
CA ALA A 6 5.18 -29.16 -19.55
C ALA A 6 5.69 -29.78 -20.85
N TYR A 7 6.82 -30.49 -20.77
CA TYR A 7 7.18 -31.54 -21.72
C TYR A 7 8.10 -32.51 -20.99
N GLY A 8 7.48 -33.38 -20.18
CA GLY A 8 7.99 -34.71 -19.93
C GLY A 8 7.07 -35.65 -20.71
N GLU A 9 7.62 -36.35 -21.69
CA GLU A 9 6.93 -37.45 -22.36
C GLU A 9 6.66 -38.55 -21.32
N GLU A 10 5.39 -38.88 -21.09
CA GLU A 10 4.83 -40.24 -21.24
C GLU A 10 3.35 -40.27 -20.77
N GLY A 11 2.49 -40.67 -21.72
CA GLY A 11 1.10 -41.16 -21.65
C GLY A 11 0.15 -40.74 -20.52
N ASP A 12 -0.92 -40.03 -20.86
CA ASP A 12 -2.31 -40.48 -20.60
C ASP A 12 -3.33 -39.57 -21.33
N ASP A 13 -4.44 -40.15 -21.77
CA ASP A 13 -5.46 -39.59 -22.64
C ASP A 13 -6.41 -38.58 -21.96
N GLY A 14 -6.80 -37.50 -22.65
CA GLY A 14 -8.11 -36.85 -22.44
C GLY A 14 -8.16 -35.31 -22.35
N ALA A 15 -9.03 -34.74 -23.18
CA ALA A 15 -9.49 -33.34 -23.27
C ALA A 15 -8.66 -32.39 -24.15
N GLY A 16 -9.03 -32.32 -25.44
CA GLY A 16 -8.50 -31.38 -26.42
C GLY A 16 -8.82 -29.92 -26.04
N THR A 17 -7.77 -29.12 -25.89
CA THR A 17 -7.85 -27.65 -25.91
C THR A 17 -8.24 -27.23 -27.33
N SER A 18 -9.30 -26.41 -27.44
CA SER A 18 -9.81 -26.00 -28.75
C SER A 18 -8.82 -25.09 -29.48
N GLY A 19 -8.76 -25.16 -30.82
CA GLY A 19 -7.81 -24.36 -31.62
C GLY A 19 -7.96 -22.84 -31.43
N ASP A 20 -9.15 -22.38 -31.05
CA ASP A 20 -9.44 -20.97 -30.77
C ASP A 20 -8.80 -20.49 -29.45
N GLU A 21 -8.72 -21.34 -28.43
CA GLU A 21 -8.06 -20.99 -27.15
C GLU A 21 -6.54 -20.88 -27.30
N VAL A 22 -5.95 -21.69 -28.18
CA VAL A 22 -4.51 -21.63 -28.50
C VAL A 22 -4.20 -20.36 -29.29
N ALA A 23 -5.04 -20.00 -30.27
CA ALA A 23 -4.89 -18.78 -31.05
C ALA A 23 -5.07 -17.51 -30.19
N GLU A 24 -6.06 -17.50 -29.28
CA GLU A 24 -6.28 -16.40 -28.32
C GLU A 24 -5.07 -16.25 -27.38
N ALA A 25 -4.53 -17.36 -26.85
CA ALA A 25 -3.36 -17.34 -25.99
C ALA A 25 -2.10 -16.82 -26.71
N ASP A 26 -1.88 -17.21 -27.96
CA ASP A 26 -0.73 -16.76 -28.75
C ASP A 26 -0.83 -15.28 -29.14
N ALA A 27 -2.04 -14.78 -29.46
CA ALA A 27 -2.29 -13.36 -29.69
C ALA A 27 -2.00 -12.50 -28.45
N VAL A 28 -2.43 -12.98 -27.27
CA VAL A 28 -2.16 -12.31 -26.00
C VAL A 28 -0.65 -12.30 -25.69
N LEU A 29 0.06 -13.42 -25.90
CA LEU A 29 1.52 -13.49 -25.73
C LEU A 29 2.27 -12.54 -26.66
N ALA A 30 1.83 -12.39 -27.92
CA ALA A 30 2.40 -11.44 -28.87
C ALA A 30 2.19 -9.98 -28.44
N SER A 31 1.00 -9.65 -27.91
CA SER A 31 0.69 -8.33 -27.34
C SER A 31 1.59 -8.01 -26.13
N ILE A 32 1.76 -8.96 -25.21
CA ILE A 32 2.64 -8.83 -24.04
C ILE A 32 4.10 -8.62 -24.46
N GLU A 33 4.57 -9.40 -25.44
CA GLU A 33 5.92 -9.26 -25.98
C GLU A 33 6.13 -7.86 -26.61
N THR A 34 5.13 -7.35 -27.33
CA THR A 34 5.17 -6.02 -27.94
C THR A 34 5.22 -4.92 -26.86
N SER A 35 4.37 -5.01 -25.85
CA SER A 35 4.36 -4.09 -24.70
C SER A 35 5.69 -4.06 -23.95
N LEU A 36 6.30 -5.22 -23.70
CA LEU A 36 7.61 -5.33 -23.04
C LEU A 36 8.78 -4.82 -23.90
N LYS A 37 8.71 -4.95 -25.23
CA LYS A 37 9.66 -4.32 -26.15
C LYS A 37 9.52 -2.79 -26.13
N GLY A 38 8.30 -2.30 -25.91
CA GLY A 38 7.99 -0.89 -25.65
C GLY A 38 8.41 -0.36 -24.27
N GLY A 39 9.04 -1.19 -23.43
CA GLY A 39 9.53 -0.77 -22.12
C GLY A 39 8.45 -0.73 -21.02
N SER A 40 7.27 -1.28 -21.26
CA SER A 40 6.17 -1.36 -20.28
C SER A 40 6.43 -2.44 -19.22
N TYR A 41 7.42 -2.19 -18.37
CA TYR A 41 7.71 -3.01 -17.19
C TYR A 41 6.92 -2.50 -15.99
N ALA A 42 6.51 -3.39 -15.09
CA ALA A 42 5.74 -3.02 -13.90
C ALA A 42 6.45 -1.94 -13.05
N ALA A 43 7.77 -1.99 -12.93
CA ALA A 43 8.54 -0.95 -12.23
C ALA A 43 8.53 0.41 -12.95
N ILE A 44 8.55 0.42 -14.29
CA ILE A 44 8.52 1.65 -15.09
C ILE A 44 7.11 2.26 -15.09
N GLN A 45 6.07 1.43 -15.13
CA GLN A 45 4.70 1.90 -14.96
C GLN A 45 4.51 2.57 -13.59
N LYS A 46 5.00 1.97 -12.50
CA LYS A 46 4.99 2.61 -11.18
C LYS A 46 5.77 3.93 -11.17
N LEU A 47 6.91 3.99 -11.84
CA LEU A 47 7.68 5.22 -11.98
C LEU A 47 6.86 6.31 -12.68
N CYS A 48 6.23 6.00 -13.81
CA CYS A 48 5.41 6.94 -14.56
C CYS A 48 4.23 7.45 -13.72
N HIS A 49 3.65 6.58 -12.88
CA HIS A 49 2.64 7.00 -11.91
C HIS A 49 3.20 7.87 -10.78
N LEU A 50 4.48 7.79 -10.41
CA LEU A 50 5.12 8.63 -9.37
C LEU A 50 5.61 9.99 -9.90
N LEU A 51 5.84 10.10 -11.21
CA LEU A 51 6.30 11.33 -11.86
C LEU A 51 5.12 12.21 -12.30
N LYS A 52 5.34 13.53 -12.29
CA LYS A 52 4.43 14.47 -12.96
C LYS A 52 4.69 14.32 -14.47
N TYR A 53 3.63 14.12 -15.26
CA TYR A 53 3.72 13.81 -16.69
C TYR A 53 4.69 12.65 -16.99
N GLY A 54 4.59 11.57 -16.20
CA GLY A 54 5.52 10.45 -16.27
C GLY A 54 5.47 9.67 -17.58
N ASP A 55 4.30 9.58 -18.22
CA ASP A 55 4.14 8.88 -19.50
C ASP A 55 4.83 9.66 -20.63
N GLU A 56 4.71 10.99 -20.59
CA GLU A 56 5.35 11.92 -21.51
C GLU A 56 6.87 11.91 -21.32
N ALA A 57 7.34 11.93 -20.06
CA ALA A 57 8.75 11.79 -19.75
C ALA A 57 9.32 10.46 -20.26
N LYS A 58 8.55 9.37 -20.15
CA LYS A 58 8.91 8.07 -20.72
C LYS A 58 8.95 8.12 -22.24
N GLU A 59 7.95 8.71 -22.89
CA GLU A 59 7.89 8.81 -24.35
C GLU A 59 9.09 9.57 -24.92
N VAL A 60 9.43 10.72 -24.33
CA VAL A 60 10.64 11.49 -24.67
C VAL A 60 11.89 10.63 -24.50
N THR A 61 12.01 9.95 -23.36
CA THR A 61 13.16 9.07 -23.07
C THR A 61 13.26 7.93 -24.09
N ASP A 62 12.13 7.35 -24.49
CA ASP A 62 12.07 6.23 -25.44
C ASP A 62 12.54 6.62 -26.83
N VAL A 63 12.15 7.81 -27.30
CA VAL A 63 12.61 8.41 -28.56
C VAL A 63 14.11 8.63 -28.53
N VAL A 64 14.65 9.18 -27.44
CA VAL A 64 16.10 9.40 -27.27
C VAL A 64 16.87 8.09 -27.26
N ILE A 65 16.40 7.08 -26.50
CA ILE A 65 17.03 5.75 -26.44
C ILE A 65 17.06 5.08 -27.82
N ASP A 66 15.98 5.20 -28.60
CA ASP A 66 15.93 4.63 -29.95
C ASP A 66 16.87 5.34 -30.92
N THR A 67 16.93 6.67 -30.83
CA THR A 67 17.84 7.50 -31.64
C THR A 67 19.31 7.17 -31.35
N CYS A 68 19.66 6.99 -30.08
CA CYS A 68 21.01 6.61 -29.63
C CYS A 68 21.29 5.10 -29.75
N GLY A 69 20.29 4.30 -30.16
CA GLY A 69 20.32 2.84 -30.07
C GLY A 69 21.21 2.10 -31.07
N LYS A 70 21.93 2.82 -31.96
CA LYS A 70 22.80 2.24 -32.99
C LYS A 70 23.93 1.38 -32.41
N LEU A 71 24.47 1.77 -31.25
CA LEU A 71 25.49 0.99 -30.54
C LEU A 71 24.85 -0.08 -29.66
N LYS A 72 24.01 0.34 -28.71
CA LYS A 72 23.26 -0.55 -27.82
C LYS A 72 22.00 0.15 -27.36
N ASN A 73 20.85 -0.41 -27.73
CA ASN A 73 19.56 0.10 -27.28
C ASN A 73 19.20 -0.48 -25.91
N LEU A 74 18.95 0.41 -24.96
CA LEU A 74 18.68 0.06 -23.57
C LEU A 74 17.41 -0.79 -23.42
N ARG A 75 16.31 -0.41 -24.08
CA ARG A 75 15.04 -1.15 -24.03
C ARG A 75 15.17 -2.55 -24.64
N LYS A 76 15.85 -2.66 -25.78
CA LYS A 76 16.17 -3.99 -26.38
C LYS A 76 17.06 -4.82 -25.46
N ALA A 77 18.01 -4.21 -24.74
CA ALA A 77 18.86 -4.90 -23.78
C ALA A 77 18.06 -5.43 -22.57
N ILE A 78 17.18 -4.62 -21.97
CA ILE A 78 16.33 -5.06 -20.85
C ILE A 78 15.48 -6.26 -21.27
N PHE A 79 14.82 -6.15 -22.43
CA PHE A 79 14.05 -7.25 -23.01
C PHE A 79 14.90 -8.51 -23.27
N ALA A 80 16.16 -8.32 -23.70
CA ALA A 80 17.10 -9.39 -23.96
C ALA A 80 17.52 -10.18 -22.70
N TYR A 81 17.66 -9.51 -21.56
CA TYR A 81 18.02 -10.17 -20.30
C TYR A 81 16.81 -10.83 -19.59
N ARG A 82 15.59 -10.71 -20.16
CA ARG A 82 14.35 -11.33 -19.64
C ARG A 82 14.05 -12.73 -20.20
N LYS A 83 14.46 -13.07 -21.44
CA LYS A 83 14.07 -14.34 -22.10
C LYS A 83 14.92 -15.55 -21.64
N PRO A 84 14.35 -16.78 -21.56
CA PRO A 84 15.11 -18.01 -21.36
C PRO A 84 16.20 -18.22 -22.41
N ARG A 85 17.33 -18.79 -21.97
CA ARG A 85 18.63 -18.90 -22.71
C ARG A 85 18.57 -19.60 -24.08
N LYS A 86 17.60 -20.49 -24.34
CA LYS A 86 17.62 -21.42 -25.49
C LYS A 86 17.57 -20.78 -26.90
N LYS A 87 17.27 -19.48 -27.04
CA LYS A 87 17.15 -18.78 -28.34
C LYS A 87 18.24 -17.72 -28.62
N TRP A 88 19.29 -17.64 -27.81
CA TRP A 88 20.33 -16.60 -27.97
C TRP A 88 21.54 -17.12 -28.73
N GLY A 89 21.84 -16.52 -29.89
CA GLY A 89 23.08 -16.77 -30.63
C GLY A 89 24.32 -16.19 -29.93
N HIS A 90 25.50 -16.62 -30.39
CA HIS A 90 26.82 -16.37 -29.79
C HIS A 90 27.26 -14.89 -29.64
N SER A 91 26.51 -13.91 -30.17
CA SER A 91 26.95 -12.51 -30.28
C SER A 91 26.92 -11.68 -28.98
N TRP A 92 26.23 -12.14 -27.93
CA TRP A 92 26.07 -11.38 -26.68
C TRP A 92 27.04 -11.79 -25.55
N GLY A 93 28.08 -12.59 -25.84
CA GLY A 93 29.03 -13.06 -24.82
C GLY A 93 28.39 -13.99 -23.78
N ARG A 94 27.38 -14.78 -24.19
CA ARG A 94 26.55 -15.61 -23.29
C ARG A 94 26.65 -17.09 -23.68
N GLY A 95 27.65 -17.78 -23.14
CA GLY A 95 27.79 -19.25 -23.26
C GLY A 95 27.61 -20.01 -21.95
N ASP A 96 27.61 -19.33 -20.80
CA ASP A 96 27.59 -19.99 -19.50
C ASP A 96 26.15 -20.39 -19.10
N GLU A 97 25.80 -21.67 -19.19
CA GLU A 97 24.46 -22.18 -18.82
C GLU A 97 24.29 -22.44 -17.32
N SER A 98 25.34 -22.21 -16.51
CA SER A 98 25.32 -22.42 -15.07
C SER A 98 24.31 -21.51 -14.35
N LEU A 99 23.99 -21.88 -13.11
CA LEU A 99 23.21 -21.04 -12.20
C LEU A 99 23.84 -19.65 -12.00
N GLN A 100 25.17 -19.57 -12.00
CA GLN A 100 25.92 -18.32 -11.89
C GLN A 100 25.73 -17.45 -13.15
N GLY A 101 25.82 -18.04 -14.33
CA GLY A 101 25.53 -17.35 -15.60
C GLY A 101 24.09 -16.87 -15.71
N LYS A 102 23.11 -17.59 -15.13
CA LYS A 102 21.70 -17.17 -15.03
C LYS A 102 21.54 -15.97 -14.09
N SER A 103 22.11 -16.05 -12.90
CA SER A 103 22.11 -14.97 -11.92
C SER A 103 22.78 -13.69 -12.46
N ALA A 104 23.92 -13.82 -13.14
CA ALA A 104 24.63 -12.69 -13.74
C ALA A 104 23.85 -12.02 -14.88
N ALA A 105 23.20 -12.79 -15.76
CA ALA A 105 22.34 -12.24 -16.80
C ALA A 105 21.15 -11.48 -16.22
N PHE A 106 20.55 -12.02 -15.17
CA PHE A 106 19.43 -11.39 -14.48
C PHE A 106 19.85 -10.08 -13.79
N LYS A 107 21.00 -10.07 -13.10
CA LYS A 107 21.62 -8.87 -12.52
C LYS A 107 21.86 -7.78 -13.58
N ASN A 108 22.42 -8.16 -14.73
CA ASN A 108 22.62 -7.22 -15.84
C ASN A 108 21.30 -6.62 -16.36
N GLY A 109 20.24 -7.42 -16.46
CA GLY A 109 18.90 -6.93 -16.81
C GLY A 109 18.37 -5.88 -15.85
N ILE A 110 18.63 -6.06 -14.55
CA ILE A 110 18.26 -5.09 -13.51
C ILE A 110 19.07 -3.81 -13.61
N GLU A 111 20.39 -3.89 -13.79
CA GLU A 111 21.21 -2.69 -13.98
C GLU A 111 20.77 -1.87 -15.22
N TYR A 112 20.33 -2.53 -16.29
CA TYR A 112 19.75 -1.82 -17.44
C TYR A 112 18.39 -1.21 -17.13
N LEU A 113 17.55 -1.89 -16.35
CA LEU A 113 16.26 -1.34 -15.90
C LEU A 113 16.45 -0.12 -14.99
N GLU A 114 17.44 -0.14 -14.09
CA GLU A 114 17.79 1.00 -13.24
C GLU A 114 18.27 2.19 -14.06
N ARG A 115 19.11 1.97 -15.08
CA ARG A 115 19.52 3.04 -16.00
C ARG A 115 18.32 3.65 -16.72
N TYR A 116 17.38 2.81 -17.17
CA TYR A 116 16.18 3.27 -17.85
C TYR A 116 15.27 4.08 -16.92
N PHE A 117 15.09 3.61 -15.68
CA PHE A 117 14.41 4.32 -14.62
C PHE A 117 15.00 5.72 -14.40
N VAL A 118 16.32 5.83 -14.23
CA VAL A 118 17.00 7.10 -13.97
C VAL A 118 16.84 8.06 -15.15
N LEU A 119 16.89 7.57 -16.40
CA LEU A 119 16.68 8.41 -17.59
C LEU A 119 15.27 8.99 -17.65
N ILE A 120 14.24 8.19 -17.35
CA ILE A 120 12.85 8.69 -17.30
C ILE A 120 12.69 9.71 -16.17
N ALA A 121 13.23 9.42 -14.98
CA ALA A 121 13.20 10.36 -13.86
C ALA A 121 13.94 11.67 -14.21
N PHE A 122 15.05 11.59 -14.93
CA PHE A 122 15.81 12.74 -15.40
C PHE A 122 15.01 13.56 -16.43
N ALA A 123 14.34 12.92 -17.39
CA ALA A 123 13.46 13.61 -18.34
C ALA A 123 12.32 14.35 -17.62
N SER A 124 11.72 13.75 -16.59
CA SER A 124 10.71 14.42 -15.76
C SER A 124 11.29 15.58 -14.95
N TRP A 125 12.52 15.46 -14.44
CA TRP A 125 13.19 16.58 -13.76
C TRP A 125 13.50 17.74 -14.72
N LEU A 126 13.93 17.46 -15.95
CA LEU A 126 14.13 18.50 -16.97
C LEU A 126 12.82 19.23 -17.33
N ASP A 127 11.67 18.57 -17.16
CA ASP A 127 10.34 19.19 -17.33
C ASP A 127 9.83 19.86 -16.04
N SER A 128 10.58 19.83 -14.94
CA SER A 128 10.17 20.45 -13.68
C SER A 128 10.48 21.94 -13.62
N ASP A 129 9.72 22.65 -12.77
CA ASP A 129 9.97 24.06 -12.49
C ASP A 129 11.33 24.30 -11.83
N ASP A 130 11.83 23.34 -11.06
CA ASP A 130 13.14 23.43 -10.42
C ASP A 130 14.25 23.51 -11.48
N TYR A 131 14.21 22.65 -12.50
CA TYR A 131 15.17 22.74 -13.60
C TYR A 131 15.02 24.04 -14.39
N ARG A 132 13.78 24.43 -14.75
CA ARG A 132 13.51 25.66 -15.52
C ARG A 132 13.98 26.93 -14.81
N GLN A 133 13.92 26.93 -13.48
CA GLN A 133 14.34 28.05 -12.64
C GLN A 133 15.79 27.93 -12.15
N GLY A 134 16.53 26.90 -12.58
CA GLY A 134 17.92 26.66 -12.19
C GLY A 134 18.09 26.32 -10.70
N ARG A 135 17.07 25.75 -10.06
CA ARG A 135 17.08 25.35 -8.65
C ARG A 135 17.58 23.92 -8.48
N GLY A 136 18.70 23.79 -7.79
CA GLY A 136 19.27 22.48 -7.42
C GLY A 136 19.73 21.65 -8.61
N SER A 137 20.38 20.54 -8.29
CA SER A 137 20.83 19.52 -9.23
C SER A 137 19.81 18.38 -9.32
N PHE A 138 19.91 17.56 -10.38
CA PHE A 138 19.14 16.31 -10.45
C PHE A 138 19.40 15.41 -9.23
N TYR A 139 20.64 15.40 -8.72
CA TYR A 139 21.00 14.61 -7.55
C TYR A 139 20.19 15.05 -6.32
N GLU A 140 20.15 16.36 -6.04
CA GLU A 140 19.38 16.91 -4.91
C GLU A 140 17.88 16.67 -5.06
N TRP A 141 17.34 16.85 -6.27
CA TRP A 141 15.94 16.55 -6.57
C TRP A 141 15.63 15.06 -6.35
N PHE A 142 16.46 14.16 -6.88
CA PHE A 142 16.24 12.72 -6.75
C PHE A 142 16.45 12.23 -5.31
N ASP A 143 17.40 12.80 -4.57
CA ASP A 143 17.61 12.44 -3.17
C ASP A 143 16.46 12.92 -2.27
N GLY A 144 15.80 14.02 -2.62
CA GLY A 144 14.55 14.45 -1.97
C GLY A 144 13.36 13.50 -2.21
N ARG A 145 13.44 12.59 -3.19
CA ARG A 145 12.32 11.73 -3.63
C ARG A 145 12.39 10.33 -3.01
N SER A 146 11.91 10.21 -1.77
CA SER A 146 11.85 8.93 -1.04
C SER A 146 11.03 7.87 -1.76
N ASP A 147 9.99 8.27 -2.49
CA ASP A 147 9.14 7.42 -3.31
C ASP A 147 9.92 6.76 -4.46
N LEU A 148 10.74 7.54 -5.17
CA LEU A 148 11.59 7.02 -6.25
C LEU A 148 12.69 6.11 -5.69
N LYS A 149 13.27 6.46 -4.54
CA LYS A 149 14.28 5.64 -3.86
C LYS A 149 13.71 4.30 -3.39
N GLU A 150 12.51 4.30 -2.81
CA GLU A 150 11.84 3.07 -2.38
C GLU A 150 11.49 2.20 -3.59
N LEU A 151 10.94 2.79 -4.66
CA LEU A 151 10.67 2.04 -5.89
C LEU A 151 11.96 1.44 -6.47
N MET A 152 13.07 2.19 -6.51
CA MET A 152 14.37 1.66 -6.94
C MET A 152 14.87 0.52 -6.05
N LYS A 153 14.69 0.61 -4.73
CA LYS A 153 15.00 -0.48 -3.79
C LYS A 153 14.17 -1.72 -4.09
N THR A 154 12.87 -1.58 -4.40
CA THR A 154 12.02 -2.72 -4.77
C THR A 154 12.44 -3.39 -6.08
N ILE A 155 13.02 -2.64 -7.02
CA ILE A 155 13.60 -3.20 -8.25
C ILE A 155 14.75 -4.17 -7.91
N ARG A 156 15.59 -3.80 -6.93
CA ARG A 156 16.73 -4.60 -6.48
C ARG A 156 16.33 -5.81 -5.63
N THR A 157 15.33 -5.66 -4.77
CA THR A 157 14.90 -6.72 -3.84
C THR A 157 13.88 -7.68 -4.45
N ASN A 158 13.09 -7.25 -5.44
CA ASN A 158 12.22 -8.12 -6.23
C ASN A 158 12.35 -7.90 -7.77
N PRO A 159 13.53 -8.22 -8.34
CA PRO A 159 13.80 -8.14 -9.77
C PRO A 159 12.78 -8.81 -10.69
N GLY A 160 12.24 -9.97 -10.27
CA GLY A 160 11.33 -10.77 -11.08
C GLY A 160 9.95 -10.12 -11.24
N ALA A 161 9.50 -9.39 -10.21
CA ALA A 161 8.32 -8.54 -10.29
C ALA A 161 8.61 -7.25 -11.08
N ALA A 162 9.77 -6.62 -10.86
CA ALA A 162 10.14 -5.37 -11.51
C ALA A 162 10.20 -5.49 -13.04
N LEU A 163 10.79 -6.59 -13.54
CA LEU A 163 10.88 -6.89 -14.97
C LEU A 163 9.59 -7.47 -15.57
N SER A 164 8.57 -7.76 -14.75
CA SER A 164 7.32 -8.36 -15.24
C SER A 164 6.52 -7.40 -16.13
N ALA A 165 5.84 -7.97 -17.12
CA ALA A 165 4.81 -7.22 -17.83
C ALA A 165 3.66 -7.02 -16.85
N THR A 166 3.10 -5.82 -16.87
CA THR A 166 1.77 -5.58 -16.35
C THR A 166 0.81 -6.26 -17.32
N LEU A 167 0.41 -7.49 -17.00
CA LEU A 167 -0.50 -8.29 -17.83
C LEU A 167 -1.94 -7.82 -17.55
N PRO A 168 -2.76 -7.44 -18.53
CA PRO A 168 -4.18 -7.76 -18.43
C PRO A 168 -4.25 -9.29 -18.33
N THR A 169 -5.01 -9.79 -17.36
CA THR A 169 -5.04 -11.19 -16.96
C THR A 169 -5.15 -12.10 -18.20
N VAL A 170 -4.04 -12.74 -18.61
CA VAL A 170 -4.15 -13.98 -19.39
C VAL A 170 -4.93 -14.91 -18.48
N LYS A 171 -6.00 -15.54 -18.99
CA LYS A 171 -6.81 -16.58 -18.33
C LYS A 171 -5.92 -17.70 -17.76
N SER A 172 -5.22 -17.42 -16.67
CA SER A 172 -4.47 -18.39 -15.90
C SER A 172 -5.46 -18.87 -14.87
N GLN A 173 -5.81 -20.14 -14.93
CA GLN A 173 -6.80 -20.84 -14.08
C GLN A 173 -6.53 -20.75 -12.55
N LYS A 174 -5.64 -19.87 -12.07
CA LYS A 174 -5.33 -19.65 -10.65
C LYS A 174 -5.25 -18.18 -10.22
N SER A 175 -5.55 -17.20 -11.08
CA SER A 175 -5.79 -15.79 -10.67
C SER A 175 -7.27 -15.49 -10.72
N ILE A 176 -7.87 -15.09 -9.59
CA ILE A 176 -9.29 -14.71 -9.53
C ILE A 176 -9.55 -13.55 -10.49
N ASP A 177 -10.41 -13.78 -11.47
CA ASP A 177 -10.82 -12.80 -12.48
C ASP A 177 -11.82 -11.84 -11.82
N VAL A 178 -11.44 -10.57 -11.67
CA VAL A 178 -12.36 -9.53 -11.20
C VAL A 178 -13.14 -9.08 -12.43
N HIS A 179 -14.40 -9.49 -12.51
CA HIS A 179 -15.23 -9.11 -13.65
C HIS A 179 -15.72 -7.67 -13.47
N VAL A 180 -15.00 -6.72 -14.09
CA VAL A 180 -15.41 -5.31 -14.15
C VAL A 180 -16.50 -5.16 -15.20
N VAL A 181 -17.71 -4.85 -14.77
CA VAL A 181 -18.87 -4.68 -15.66
C VAL A 181 -18.92 -3.25 -16.16
N LEU A 182 -18.61 -3.09 -17.45
CA LEU A 182 -18.60 -1.82 -18.15
C LEU A 182 -19.61 -1.81 -19.30
N GLY A 183 -20.55 -0.87 -19.24
CA GLY A 183 -21.40 -0.49 -20.37
C GLY A 183 -20.60 0.20 -21.47
N GLN A 184 -21.24 0.41 -22.63
CA GLN A 184 -20.60 1.06 -23.78
C GLN A 184 -20.28 2.54 -23.50
N ASP A 185 -21.16 3.21 -22.79
CA ASP A 185 -20.98 4.57 -22.27
C ASP A 185 -19.84 4.66 -21.26
N HIS A 186 -19.72 3.69 -20.33
CA HIS A 186 -18.61 3.61 -19.38
C HIS A 186 -17.25 3.50 -20.10
N LYS A 187 -17.16 2.61 -21.11
CA LYS A 187 -15.94 2.45 -21.93
C LYS A 187 -15.59 3.72 -22.70
N THR A 188 -16.61 4.42 -23.22
CA THR A 188 -16.43 5.70 -23.92
C THR A 188 -15.90 6.75 -22.96
N CYS A 189 -16.45 6.81 -21.74
CA CYS A 189 -15.99 7.70 -20.69
C CYS A 189 -14.52 7.46 -20.34
N MET A 190 -14.19 6.21 -20.02
CA MET A 190 -12.81 5.81 -19.73
C MET A 190 -11.89 6.12 -20.90
N GLY A 191 -12.26 5.81 -22.16
CA GLY A 191 -11.43 6.11 -23.34
C GLY A 191 -11.14 7.60 -23.54
N ALA A 192 -12.04 8.48 -23.12
CA ALA A 192 -11.90 9.93 -23.19
C ALA A 192 -11.13 10.55 -22.02
N ARG A 193 -10.79 9.78 -20.97
CA ARG A 193 -9.99 10.26 -19.84
C ARG A 193 -8.58 10.63 -20.30
N CYS A 194 -8.18 11.86 -20.01
CA CYS A 194 -6.88 12.44 -20.32
C CYS A 194 -6.33 13.28 -19.16
N GLY A 195 -6.88 13.06 -17.96
CA GLY A 195 -6.48 13.76 -16.75
C GLY A 195 -5.12 13.28 -16.24
N SER A 196 -4.58 14.02 -15.29
CA SER A 196 -3.28 13.74 -14.69
C SER A 196 -3.28 12.44 -13.86
N MET A 197 -4.40 12.18 -13.18
CA MET A 197 -4.70 11.05 -12.31
C MET A 197 -5.77 10.12 -12.91
N LEU A 198 -6.90 10.66 -13.38
CA LEU A 198 -7.94 9.90 -14.10
C LEU A 198 -7.52 9.70 -15.55
N ARG A 199 -6.97 8.52 -15.83
CA ARG A 199 -6.54 8.06 -17.17
C ARG A 199 -7.42 6.94 -17.71
N ARG A 200 -7.22 6.58 -18.96
CA ARG A 200 -8.01 5.57 -19.69
C ARG A 200 -8.09 4.19 -19.02
N ASN A 201 -7.06 3.80 -18.29
CA ASN A 201 -6.97 2.52 -17.58
C ASN A 201 -7.29 2.63 -16.09
N THR A 202 -7.76 3.79 -15.62
CA THR A 202 -8.05 4.00 -14.19
C THR A 202 -9.53 3.97 -13.90
N ILE A 203 -9.88 3.60 -12.66
CA ILE A 203 -11.24 3.57 -12.12
C ILE A 203 -11.26 4.13 -10.69
N LEU A 204 -12.43 4.61 -10.27
CA LEU A 204 -12.71 5.04 -8.90
C LEU A 204 -13.59 4.01 -8.23
N LYS A 205 -13.03 3.34 -7.23
CA LYS A 205 -13.65 2.21 -6.55
C LYS A 205 -14.07 2.61 -5.14
N SER A 206 -15.28 2.23 -4.73
CA SER A 206 -15.76 2.42 -3.37
C SER A 206 -14.77 1.83 -2.38
N TYR A 207 -14.40 2.65 -1.40
CA TYR A 207 -13.49 2.28 -0.34
C TYR A 207 -14.23 1.76 0.89
N LEU A 208 -15.52 2.08 1.00
CA LEU A 208 -16.43 1.51 1.98
C LEU A 208 -17.08 0.24 1.39
N PHE A 209 -16.94 -0.87 2.09
CA PHE A 209 -17.53 -2.15 1.74
C PHE A 209 -18.05 -2.81 3.04
N PRO A 210 -19.36 -2.84 3.30
CA PRO A 210 -19.93 -3.27 4.57
C PRO A 210 -19.53 -4.67 5.00
N GLU A 211 -19.32 -5.59 4.05
CA GLU A 211 -18.93 -6.95 4.37
C GLU A 211 -17.48 -7.04 4.84
N MET A 212 -16.69 -5.94 4.81
CA MET A 212 -15.42 -5.84 5.54
C MET A 212 -15.58 -5.89 7.06
N GLN A 213 -16.78 -5.63 7.59
CA GLN A 213 -17.03 -5.61 9.02
C GLN A 213 -16.76 -6.98 9.65
N ILE A 214 -15.91 -6.99 10.66
CA ILE A 214 -15.63 -8.16 11.48
C ILE A 214 -16.53 -8.13 12.71
N GLU A 215 -17.19 -9.27 12.96
CA GLU A 215 -18.21 -9.40 14.01
C GLU A 215 -17.67 -9.14 15.42
N THR A 216 -16.39 -9.44 15.67
CA THR A 216 -15.74 -9.23 16.98
C THR A 216 -15.29 -7.80 17.24
N LEU A 217 -15.38 -6.90 16.25
CA LEU A 217 -14.98 -5.51 16.38
C LEU A 217 -16.19 -4.59 16.63
N GLY A 218 -15.91 -3.39 17.15
CA GLY A 218 -16.92 -2.38 17.40
C GLY A 218 -17.67 -1.99 16.13
N SER A 219 -18.95 -1.64 16.30
CA SER A 219 -19.82 -1.15 15.24
C SER A 219 -20.14 0.32 15.49
N VAL A 220 -19.83 1.16 14.50
CA VAL A 220 -20.22 2.57 14.45
C VAL A 220 -20.81 2.82 13.07
N SER A 221 -21.95 3.52 13.02
CA SER A 221 -22.64 3.79 11.75
C SER A 221 -21.69 4.44 10.74
N GLY A 222 -21.65 3.94 9.50
CA GLY A 222 -20.80 4.49 8.45
C GLY A 222 -19.30 4.25 8.62
N VAL A 223 -18.88 3.37 9.53
CA VAL A 223 -17.48 3.00 9.82
C VAL A 223 -17.35 1.49 9.91
N CYS A 224 -16.31 0.93 9.28
CA CYS A 224 -16.00 -0.49 9.41
C CYS A 224 -14.86 -0.73 10.41
N ASN A 225 -14.84 -1.89 11.05
CA ASN A 225 -13.73 -2.41 11.88
C ASN A 225 -13.19 -1.39 12.89
N PHE A 226 -14.09 -0.83 13.70
CA PHE A 226 -13.73 0.08 14.77
C PHE A 226 -13.15 -0.69 15.97
N LEU A 227 -11.99 -0.26 16.46
CA LEU A 227 -11.35 -0.79 17.66
C LEU A 227 -10.88 0.37 18.54
N GLN A 228 -11.21 0.34 19.83
CA GLN A 228 -10.71 1.27 20.84
C GLN A 228 -9.91 0.48 21.87
N ALA A 229 -8.65 0.86 22.09
CA ALA A 229 -7.76 0.18 23.02
C ALA A 229 -8.03 0.63 24.46
N GLU A 230 -7.99 -0.30 25.41
CA GLU A 230 -8.17 0.00 26.83
C GLU A 230 -6.87 0.52 27.46
N GLY A 231 -7.00 1.47 28.39
CA GLY A 231 -5.88 2.00 29.17
C GLY A 231 -4.90 2.88 28.39
N VAL A 232 -5.20 3.23 27.13
CA VAL A 232 -4.42 4.18 26.32
C VAL A 232 -5.36 5.02 25.44
N PRO A 233 -5.01 6.26 25.08
CA PRO A 233 -5.89 7.14 24.30
C PRO A 233 -5.84 6.82 22.80
N VAL A 234 -6.06 5.56 22.42
CA VAL A 234 -5.86 5.08 21.05
C VAL A 234 -7.07 4.30 20.52
N ALA A 235 -7.55 4.69 19.35
CA ALA A 235 -8.57 3.99 18.59
C ALA A 235 -8.16 3.85 17.11
N SER A 236 -8.77 2.92 16.40
CA SER A 236 -8.55 2.68 14.97
C SER A 236 -9.85 2.35 14.25
N ALA A 237 -9.92 2.67 12.96
CA ALA A 237 -11.10 2.46 12.13
C ALA A 237 -10.74 2.26 10.65
N ALA A 238 -11.68 1.67 9.90
CA ALA A 238 -11.60 1.48 8.46
C ALA A 238 -12.55 2.39 7.70
N ALA A 239 -12.03 2.99 6.62
CA ALA A 239 -12.79 3.65 5.54
C ALA A 239 -14.05 4.43 5.99
N PRO A 240 -13.94 5.37 6.96
CA PRO A 240 -15.11 6.07 7.45
C PRO A 240 -15.70 6.98 6.36
N SER A 241 -17.02 6.93 6.20
CA SER A 241 -17.80 7.97 5.50
C SER A 241 -17.74 9.30 6.27
N VAL A 242 -18.17 10.41 5.66
CA VAL A 242 -18.27 11.70 6.37
C VAL A 242 -19.19 11.60 7.58
N ASP A 243 -20.35 10.94 7.44
CA ASP A 243 -21.25 10.70 8.59
C ASP A 243 -20.65 9.72 9.61
N GLY A 244 -19.87 8.75 9.15
CA GLY A 244 -19.13 7.85 10.03
C GLY A 244 -18.08 8.59 10.85
N MET A 245 -17.39 9.57 10.25
CA MET A 245 -16.48 10.46 10.97
C MET A 245 -17.23 11.29 12.01
N ARG A 246 -18.37 11.91 11.66
CA ARG A 246 -19.22 12.63 12.62
C ARG A 246 -19.66 11.72 13.77
N SER A 247 -20.05 10.49 13.47
CA SER A 247 -20.47 9.49 14.46
C SER A 247 -19.34 9.13 15.43
N LEU A 248 -18.12 8.92 14.93
CA LEU A 248 -16.95 8.67 15.77
C LEU A 248 -16.60 9.86 16.66
N LEU A 249 -16.58 11.07 16.09
CA LEU A 249 -16.24 12.28 16.83
C LEU A 249 -17.28 12.60 17.91
N THR A 250 -18.57 12.46 17.59
CA THR A 250 -19.67 12.62 18.55
C THR A 250 -19.56 11.59 19.67
N LYS A 251 -19.34 10.31 19.34
CA LYS A 251 -19.10 9.25 20.32
C LYS A 251 -17.93 9.60 21.25
N PHE A 252 -16.84 10.13 20.71
CA PHE A 252 -15.67 10.47 21.53
C PHE A 252 -15.93 11.65 22.47
N GLU A 253 -16.68 12.66 22.03
CA GLU A 253 -17.10 13.79 22.86
C GLU A 253 -18.09 13.35 23.96
N GLU A 254 -19.00 12.43 23.65
CA GLU A 254 -19.94 11.87 24.64
C GLU A 254 -19.24 11.02 25.70
N GLU A 255 -18.23 10.24 25.30
CA GLU A 255 -17.43 9.43 26.23
C GLU A 255 -16.55 10.29 27.15
N ASP A 256 -15.97 11.36 26.62
CA ASP A 256 -15.03 12.19 27.36
C ASP A 256 -15.07 13.66 26.91
N PRO A 257 -15.96 14.48 27.50
CA PRO A 257 -16.19 15.85 27.06
C PRO A 257 -14.96 16.75 27.06
N GLY A 258 -14.80 17.48 25.95
CA GLY A 258 -13.67 18.39 25.73
C GLY A 258 -12.35 17.69 25.41
N HIS A 259 -12.39 16.43 24.98
CA HIS A 259 -11.22 15.76 24.41
C HIS A 259 -10.91 16.26 23.00
N HIS A 260 -9.63 16.38 22.69
CA HIS A 260 -9.18 16.67 21.34
C HIS A 260 -8.87 15.36 20.60
N VAL A 261 -9.40 15.19 19.39
CA VAL A 261 -9.17 13.99 18.58
C VAL A 261 -8.11 14.25 17.52
N VAL A 262 -6.99 13.53 17.60
CA VAL A 262 -5.92 13.55 16.57
C VAL A 262 -6.12 12.38 15.63
N ILE A 263 -6.53 12.68 14.41
CA ILE A 263 -6.73 11.70 13.35
C ILE A 263 -5.44 11.51 12.57
N ILE A 264 -4.91 10.28 12.62
CA ILE A 264 -3.71 9.86 11.91
C ILE A 264 -4.12 8.93 10.78
N ASP A 265 -4.06 9.43 9.55
CA ASP A 265 -4.48 8.66 8.40
C ASP A 265 -3.31 7.91 7.77
N LEU A 266 -3.33 6.58 7.91
CA LEU A 266 -2.25 5.69 7.47
C LEU A 266 -2.33 5.31 5.98
N ARG A 267 -3.36 5.78 5.27
CA ARG A 267 -3.64 5.36 3.89
C ARG A 267 -2.61 5.96 2.93
N GLU A 268 -1.84 5.09 2.27
CA GLU A 268 -0.97 5.49 1.15
C GLU A 268 -1.76 5.75 -0.15
N GLU A 269 -2.98 5.26 -0.19
CA GLU A 269 -3.86 5.33 -1.35
C GLU A 269 -4.42 6.73 -1.50
N LEU A 270 -4.75 7.12 -2.72
CA LEU A 270 -5.40 8.40 -2.99
C LEU A 270 -6.89 8.24 -2.70
N VAL A 271 -7.38 8.95 -1.70
CA VAL A 271 -8.78 8.90 -1.26
C VAL A 271 -9.46 10.22 -1.59
N VAL A 272 -10.62 10.12 -2.23
CA VAL A 272 -11.53 11.24 -2.45
C VAL A 272 -12.91 10.84 -1.97
N TYR A 273 -13.65 11.79 -1.43
CA TYR A 273 -15.03 11.59 -1.01
C TYR A 273 -15.95 12.08 -2.12
N VAL A 274 -16.94 11.26 -2.47
CA VAL A 274 -18.01 11.62 -3.40
C VAL A 274 -19.33 11.40 -2.65
N LYS A 275 -20.08 12.47 -2.44
CA LYS A 275 -21.32 12.48 -1.63
C LYS A 275 -21.15 11.82 -0.25
N GLY A 276 -20.09 12.20 0.44
CA GLY A 276 -19.76 11.67 1.76
C GLY A 276 -19.21 10.24 1.81
N VAL A 277 -19.10 9.54 0.68
CA VAL A 277 -18.57 8.16 0.60
C VAL A 277 -17.12 8.17 0.08
N PRO A 278 -16.18 7.44 0.72
CA PRO A 278 -14.79 7.42 0.27
C PRO A 278 -14.60 6.49 -0.94
N TYR A 279 -13.83 6.96 -1.93
CA TYR A 279 -13.42 6.24 -3.12
C TYR A 279 -11.89 6.29 -3.28
N VAL A 280 -11.34 5.24 -3.90
CA VAL A 280 -9.91 5.15 -4.22
C VAL A 280 -9.63 4.91 -5.69
N LEU A 281 -8.51 5.47 -6.14
CA LEU A 281 -7.99 5.26 -7.49
C LEU A 281 -7.39 3.85 -7.64
N ARG A 282 -7.75 3.20 -8.75
CA ARG A 282 -7.28 1.86 -9.14
C ARG A 282 -7.01 1.80 -10.64
N GLU A 283 -6.16 0.87 -11.04
CA GLU A 283 -6.11 0.43 -12.45
C GLU A 283 -7.22 -0.61 -12.69
N VAL A 284 -7.88 -0.55 -13.85
CA VAL A 284 -8.98 -1.46 -14.22
C VAL A 284 -8.54 -2.93 -14.20
N ASP A 285 -7.34 -3.21 -14.74
CA ASP A 285 -6.77 -4.56 -14.80
C ASP A 285 -6.32 -5.08 -13.42
N PHE A 286 -6.24 -4.19 -12.41
CA PHE A 286 -5.81 -4.53 -11.05
C PHE A 286 -6.75 -3.94 -10.00
N ALA A 287 -8.06 -3.93 -10.26
CA ALA A 287 -9.06 -3.29 -9.41
C ALA A 287 -9.06 -3.75 -7.93
N THR A 288 -8.56 -4.96 -7.65
CA THR A 288 -8.41 -5.51 -6.28
C THR A 288 -7.03 -5.30 -5.67
N LYS A 289 -6.03 -4.81 -6.43
CA LYS A 289 -4.71 -4.52 -5.90
C LYS A 289 -4.58 -3.01 -5.68
N SER A 290 -4.01 -2.65 -4.53
CA SER A 290 -3.61 -1.27 -4.28
C SER A 290 -2.67 -0.79 -5.39
N LEU A 291 -2.86 0.45 -5.85
CA LEU A 291 -1.87 1.12 -6.68
C LEU A 291 -0.64 1.32 -5.78
N ASN A 292 0.29 0.37 -5.83
CA ASN A 292 1.43 0.30 -4.93
C ASN A 292 2.39 1.45 -5.22
N LEU A 293 2.16 2.58 -4.56
CA LEU A 293 2.96 3.80 -4.58
C LEU A 293 3.69 3.97 -3.24
N ALA A 294 4.21 2.85 -2.71
CA ALA A 294 4.92 2.82 -1.45
C ALA A 294 6.06 3.84 -1.43
N GLY A 295 6.15 4.63 -0.36
CA GLY A 295 7.20 5.63 -0.14
C GLY A 295 6.85 7.08 -0.53
N MET A 296 5.62 7.36 -0.99
CA MET A 296 5.14 8.74 -1.16
C MET A 296 5.14 9.51 0.16
N SER A 297 5.63 10.74 0.12
CA SER A 297 5.52 11.67 1.26
C SER A 297 4.09 12.13 1.45
N THR A 298 3.79 12.63 2.65
CA THR A 298 2.49 13.21 2.99
C THR A 298 2.07 14.30 2.01
N GLU A 299 2.97 15.24 1.70
CA GLU A 299 2.70 16.35 0.79
C GLU A 299 2.33 15.84 -0.59
N LYS A 300 2.99 14.78 -1.07
CA LYS A 300 2.74 14.22 -2.39
C LYS A 300 1.40 13.48 -2.47
N VAL A 301 0.99 12.80 -1.40
CA VAL A 301 -0.34 12.19 -1.32
C VAL A 301 -1.41 13.27 -1.40
N LEU A 302 -1.28 14.34 -0.62
CA LEU A 302 -2.25 15.43 -0.58
C LEU A 302 -2.35 16.17 -1.93
N GLU A 303 -1.20 16.46 -2.56
CA GLU A 303 -1.15 17.07 -3.91
C GLU A 303 -1.92 16.20 -4.92
N ARG A 304 -1.73 14.88 -4.87
CA ARG A 304 -2.38 13.93 -5.79
C ARG A 304 -3.86 13.73 -5.53
N GLU A 305 -4.30 13.78 -4.27
CA GLU A 305 -5.72 13.79 -3.94
C GLU A 305 -6.40 15.05 -4.51
N ALA A 306 -5.74 16.21 -4.44
CA ALA A 306 -6.24 17.44 -5.05
C ALA A 306 -6.29 17.37 -6.58
N MET A 307 -5.24 16.83 -7.23
CA MET A 307 -5.24 16.59 -8.68
C MET A 307 -6.35 15.61 -9.09
N LEU A 308 -6.57 14.55 -8.30
CA LEU A 308 -7.63 13.58 -8.55
C LEU A 308 -9.02 14.20 -8.42
N LYS A 309 -9.24 15.06 -7.42
CA LYS A 309 -10.47 15.86 -7.33
C LYS A 309 -10.66 16.75 -8.56
N GLY A 310 -9.62 17.44 -9.01
CA GLY A 310 -9.67 18.28 -10.22
C GLY A 310 -10.12 17.51 -11.45
N ASP A 311 -9.49 16.36 -11.71
CA ASP A 311 -9.88 15.49 -12.83
C ASP A 311 -11.35 14.98 -12.69
N LEU A 312 -11.83 14.69 -11.48
CA LEU A 312 -13.22 14.29 -11.23
C LEU A 312 -14.22 15.42 -11.51
N LEU A 313 -13.87 16.66 -11.18
CA LEU A 313 -14.71 17.82 -11.49
C LEU A 313 -14.77 18.05 -13.00
N GLU A 314 -13.66 17.91 -13.72
CA GLU A 314 -13.65 17.96 -15.18
C GLU A 314 -14.50 16.85 -15.81
N GLU A 315 -14.41 15.63 -15.29
CA GLU A 315 -15.28 14.52 -15.70
C GLU A 315 -16.75 14.85 -15.44
N CYS A 316 -17.06 15.36 -14.24
CA CYS A 316 -18.41 15.80 -13.87
C CYS A 316 -18.97 16.82 -14.87
N HIS A 317 -18.22 17.87 -15.20
CA HIS A 317 -18.60 18.87 -16.20
C HIS A 317 -18.84 18.25 -17.57
N ARG A 318 -17.96 17.35 -18.01
CA ARG A 318 -18.05 16.69 -19.33
C ARG A 318 -19.28 15.79 -19.46
N TYR A 319 -19.69 15.14 -18.37
CA TYR A 319 -20.82 14.18 -18.36
C TYR A 319 -22.08 14.72 -17.69
N GLN A 320 -22.29 16.04 -17.75
CA GLN A 320 -23.52 16.73 -17.32
C GLN A 320 -23.83 16.54 -15.83
N GLY A 321 -22.85 16.80 -14.97
CA GLY A 321 -23.01 16.68 -13.52
C GLY A 321 -22.80 15.26 -12.99
N ARG A 322 -22.21 14.36 -13.78
CA ARG A 322 -22.06 12.94 -13.40
C ARG A 322 -20.61 12.47 -13.43
N VAL A 323 -20.26 11.62 -12.47
CA VAL A 323 -18.94 10.96 -12.39
C VAL A 323 -19.08 9.45 -12.45
N LEU A 324 -18.10 8.78 -13.06
CA LEU A 324 -18.12 7.32 -13.22
C LEU A 324 -17.41 6.63 -12.06
N LEU A 325 -18.18 5.96 -11.21
CA LEU A 325 -17.74 5.27 -10.01
C LEU A 325 -17.93 3.76 -10.12
N HIS A 326 -17.30 3.02 -9.22
CA HIS A 326 -17.29 1.56 -9.20
C HIS A 326 -17.50 1.04 -7.79
N HIS A 327 -18.26 -0.04 -7.60
CA HIS A 327 -18.43 -0.69 -6.30
C HIS A 327 -18.27 -2.22 -6.40
N GLU A 328 -17.83 -2.82 -5.30
CA GLU A 328 -17.83 -4.28 -5.17
C GLU A 328 -19.27 -4.77 -4.98
N VAL A 329 -19.62 -5.83 -5.69
CA VAL A 329 -20.87 -6.58 -5.51
C VAL A 329 -20.49 -8.02 -5.20
N SER A 330 -20.92 -8.49 -4.03
CA SER A 330 -20.82 -9.89 -3.63
C SER A 330 -21.84 -10.72 -4.41
N THR A 331 -21.52 -11.97 -4.75
CA THR A 331 -22.48 -12.88 -5.40
C THR A 331 -23.75 -13.11 -4.58
N ASN A 332 -23.69 -12.89 -3.26
CA ASN A 332 -24.80 -13.15 -2.33
C ASN A 332 -25.61 -11.90 -1.99
N ALA A 333 -25.11 -10.70 -2.30
CA ALA A 333 -25.79 -9.43 -2.06
C ALA A 333 -25.99 -8.73 -3.40
N MET A 334 -27.20 -8.85 -3.95
CA MET A 334 -27.56 -8.30 -5.26
C MET A 334 -27.78 -6.77 -5.27
N GLU A 335 -27.60 -6.09 -4.13
CA GLU A 335 -27.97 -4.68 -4.00
C GLU A 335 -26.79 -3.78 -3.66
N ARG A 336 -26.73 -2.66 -4.38
CA ARG A 336 -25.79 -1.55 -4.20
C ARG A 336 -25.97 -0.92 -2.83
N VAL A 337 -24.87 -0.61 -2.14
CA VAL A 337 -24.89 0.30 -0.98
C VAL A 337 -25.18 1.71 -1.50
N PRO A 338 -26.33 2.32 -1.15
CA PRO A 338 -26.72 3.60 -1.73
C PRO A 338 -25.90 4.77 -1.18
N SER A 339 -25.70 5.78 -2.04
CA SER A 339 -25.02 7.05 -1.73
C SER A 339 -25.95 7.96 -0.90
N LYS A 340 -26.07 7.71 0.41
CA LYS A 340 -26.96 8.40 1.38
C LYS A 340 -28.47 8.41 1.04
N GLY A 341 -29.32 8.26 2.07
CA GLY A 341 -30.78 8.43 1.96
C GLY A 341 -31.66 7.31 2.52
N GLN A 342 -31.10 6.15 2.89
CA GLN A 342 -31.81 5.16 3.69
C GLN A 342 -30.88 4.73 4.83
N GLY A 343 -31.27 5.04 6.06
CA GLY A 343 -30.52 4.69 7.26
C GLY A 343 -30.16 3.21 7.23
N LEU A 344 -28.87 2.92 7.15
CA LEU A 344 -28.39 1.55 7.17
C LEU A 344 -28.37 1.09 8.63
N GLU A 345 -29.47 0.49 9.09
CA GLU A 345 -29.36 -0.43 10.23
C GLU A 345 -28.55 -1.65 9.73
N LEU A 346 -27.32 -1.80 10.24
CA LEU A 346 -26.42 -2.93 9.94
C LEU A 346 -26.91 -4.28 10.54
N THR A 347 -28.23 -4.45 10.71
CA THR A 347 -28.89 -5.54 11.46
C THR A 347 -29.24 -6.77 10.61
N GLY A 348 -28.96 -6.77 9.30
CA GLY A 348 -29.28 -7.88 8.41
C GLY A 348 -28.40 -9.12 8.60
N SER A 349 -29.00 -10.21 9.07
CA SER A 349 -28.47 -11.58 9.03
C SER A 349 -28.35 -12.06 7.58
N LEU A 350 -27.24 -11.74 6.93
CA LEU A 350 -26.74 -12.46 5.76
C LEU A 350 -25.52 -13.26 6.22
N GLU A 351 -25.33 -14.47 5.73
CA GLU A 351 -24.13 -15.26 6.04
C GLU A 351 -22.88 -14.52 5.52
N ARG A 352 -22.27 -13.71 6.41
CA ARG A 352 -21.15 -12.81 6.12
C ARG A 352 -19.86 -13.64 6.04
N GLY A 353 -19.27 -13.68 4.85
CA GLY A 353 -18.15 -14.57 4.49
C GLY A 353 -16.75 -14.04 4.77
N ILE A 354 -16.55 -13.13 5.72
CA ILE A 354 -15.20 -12.82 6.23
C ILE A 354 -14.97 -13.63 7.51
N SER A 355 -13.73 -14.07 7.75
CA SER A 355 -13.32 -14.66 9.03
C SER A 355 -14.05 -13.98 10.19
N ARG A 356 -14.87 -14.75 10.92
CA ARG A 356 -15.60 -14.27 12.10
C ARG A 356 -14.67 -13.70 13.19
N ASP A 357 -13.37 -13.94 13.06
CA ASP A 357 -12.33 -13.57 14.00
C ASP A 357 -11.11 -12.97 13.28
N ALA A 358 -10.89 -11.67 13.43
CA ALA A 358 -9.72 -10.97 12.86
C ALA A 358 -8.40 -11.36 13.52
N SER A 359 -8.45 -11.83 14.78
CA SER A 359 -7.23 -12.18 15.54
C SER A 359 -6.49 -13.37 14.92
N LYS A 360 -7.21 -14.19 14.14
CA LYS A 360 -6.68 -15.33 13.40
C LYS A 360 -6.30 -14.99 11.95
N ALA A 361 -6.67 -13.80 11.46
CA ALA A 361 -6.50 -13.42 10.07
C ALA A 361 -5.01 -13.11 9.76
N PHE A 362 -4.36 -14.05 9.08
CA PHE A 362 -3.03 -13.91 8.49
C PHE A 362 -3.15 -13.37 7.08
N ASP A 363 -2.48 -12.26 6.77
CA ASP A 363 -2.39 -11.71 5.41
C ASP A 363 -3.74 -11.67 4.65
N VAL A 364 -4.65 -10.80 5.10
CA VAL A 364 -6.05 -10.71 4.63
C VAL A 364 -6.21 -10.32 3.15
N ARG A 365 -5.12 -10.09 2.39
CA ARG A 365 -5.23 -10.02 0.92
C ARG A 365 -5.75 -11.33 0.34
N ALA A 366 -5.40 -12.47 0.93
CA ALA A 366 -5.80 -13.79 0.43
C ALA A 366 -7.31 -14.06 0.61
N ASP A 367 -7.95 -13.50 1.63
CA ASP A 367 -9.40 -13.69 1.85
C ASP A 367 -10.25 -12.73 1.02
N ALA A 368 -9.76 -11.51 0.76
CA ALA A 368 -10.39 -10.65 -0.26
C ALA A 368 -10.33 -11.28 -1.66
N GLN A 369 -9.27 -12.03 -1.96
CA GLN A 369 -9.06 -12.75 -3.21
C GLN A 369 -9.99 -13.96 -3.38
N ARG A 370 -10.47 -14.60 -2.31
CA ARG A 370 -11.38 -15.76 -2.40
C ARG A 370 -12.83 -15.41 -2.79
N ARG A 371 -13.19 -14.13 -2.81
CA ARG A 371 -14.50 -13.66 -3.23
C ARG A 371 -14.52 -13.56 -4.77
N TYR A 372 -15.51 -14.18 -5.42
CA TYR A 372 -15.83 -13.80 -6.81
C TYR A 372 -16.37 -12.37 -6.77
N LEU A 373 -15.50 -11.40 -7.01
CA LEU A 373 -15.84 -9.98 -6.97
C LEU A 373 -16.25 -9.55 -8.36
N ARG A 374 -17.53 -9.18 -8.49
CA ARG A 374 -18.01 -8.37 -9.60
C ARG A 374 -17.81 -6.92 -9.21
N LEU A 375 -17.18 -6.14 -10.09
CA LEU A 375 -17.05 -4.71 -9.88
C LEU A 375 -17.99 -4.00 -10.85
N GLU A 376 -19.03 -3.37 -10.33
CA GLU A 376 -20.03 -2.70 -11.15
C GLU A 376 -19.72 -1.23 -11.27
N ALA A 377 -19.69 -0.73 -12.51
CA ALA A 377 -19.59 0.69 -12.79
C ALA A 377 -20.99 1.33 -12.80
N PHE A 378 -21.08 2.55 -12.28
CA PHE A 378 -22.31 3.33 -12.26
C PHE A 378 -22.02 4.82 -12.32
N TRP A 379 -23.01 5.58 -12.78
CA TRP A 379 -22.97 7.04 -12.76
C TRP A 379 -23.51 7.56 -11.44
N GLU A 380 -22.74 8.40 -10.77
CA GLU A 380 -23.20 9.20 -9.63
C GLU A 380 -23.45 10.63 -10.09
N THR A 381 -24.62 11.17 -9.74
CA THR A 381 -24.97 12.56 -10.07
C THR A 381 -24.60 13.44 -8.90
N LEU A 382 -23.83 14.48 -9.19
CA LEU A 382 -23.43 15.51 -8.25
C LEU A 382 -24.35 16.72 -8.44
N GLU A 383 -24.93 17.22 -7.36
CA GLU A 383 -25.72 18.44 -7.44
C GLU A 383 -24.78 19.61 -7.76
N ALA A 384 -25.00 20.25 -8.90
CA ALA A 384 -24.30 21.48 -9.22
C ALA A 384 -24.72 22.54 -8.20
N SER A 385 -23.75 23.19 -7.55
CA SER A 385 -24.02 24.44 -6.84
C SER A 385 -24.57 25.43 -7.87
N VAL A 386 -25.90 25.56 -7.88
CA VAL A 386 -26.64 26.48 -8.75
C VAL A 386 -26.24 27.91 -8.34
N GLU A 387 -25.60 28.61 -9.27
CA GLU A 387 -25.52 30.07 -9.40
C GLU A 387 -25.18 30.90 -8.14
N GLY A 388 -23.92 31.29 -8.00
CA GLY A 388 -23.51 32.39 -7.11
C GLY A 388 -22.08 32.22 -6.62
N GLY A 389 -21.16 33.06 -7.11
CA GLY A 389 -19.72 32.95 -6.85
C GLY A 389 -19.34 32.77 -5.38
N GLY A 390 -18.57 31.70 -5.12
CA GLY A 390 -17.90 31.43 -3.86
C GLY A 390 -17.84 29.94 -3.55
N GLU A 391 -16.65 29.34 -3.70
CA GLU A 391 -16.29 27.94 -3.41
C GLU A 391 -16.68 26.91 -4.50
N GLU A 392 -15.77 26.73 -5.49
CA GLU A 392 -15.79 25.58 -6.41
C GLU A 392 -15.53 24.29 -5.63
N GLY A 393 -16.60 23.69 -5.13
CA GLY A 393 -16.60 22.40 -4.43
C GLY A 393 -17.83 22.32 -3.54
N GLY A 394 -18.86 21.61 -3.98
CA GLY A 394 -20.07 21.37 -3.16
C GLY A 394 -19.73 20.80 -1.77
N SER A 395 -20.68 20.89 -0.85
CA SER A 395 -20.55 20.31 0.51
C SER A 395 -19.95 18.90 0.46
N PRO A 396 -19.08 18.48 1.40
CA PRO A 396 -18.56 17.10 1.47
C PRO A 396 -19.65 16.02 1.36
N ASP A 397 -20.88 16.37 1.75
CA ASP A 397 -22.05 15.50 1.73
C ASP A 397 -22.68 15.33 0.35
N GLU A 398 -22.54 16.31 -0.55
CA GLU A 398 -23.23 16.35 -1.86
C GLU A 398 -22.27 16.45 -3.07
N GLY A 399 -21.02 16.84 -2.84
CA GLY A 399 -20.02 17.08 -3.88
C GLY A 399 -18.85 16.11 -3.85
N VAL A 400 -17.73 16.57 -4.40
CA VAL A 400 -16.42 15.88 -4.34
C VAL A 400 -15.50 16.66 -3.42
N CYS A 401 -14.90 15.99 -2.44
CA CYS A 401 -13.89 16.61 -1.59
C CYS A 401 -12.69 15.69 -1.32
N THR A 402 -11.54 16.31 -1.06
CA THR A 402 -10.34 15.60 -0.60
C THR A 402 -10.44 15.23 0.88
N THR A 403 -9.52 14.40 1.36
CA THR A 403 -9.47 14.08 2.79
C THR A 403 -9.22 15.32 3.66
N SER A 404 -8.37 16.25 3.20
CA SER A 404 -8.13 17.53 3.88
C SER A 404 -9.38 18.39 3.97
N GLU A 405 -10.07 18.59 2.84
CA GLU A 405 -11.30 19.41 2.80
C GLU A 405 -12.42 18.84 3.67
N MET A 406 -12.57 17.51 3.67
CA MET A 406 -13.49 16.82 4.58
C MET A 406 -13.17 17.14 6.04
N THR A 407 -11.88 17.09 6.42
CA THR A 407 -11.47 17.35 7.82
C THR A 407 -11.59 18.82 8.22
N ASP A 408 -11.34 19.76 7.29
CA ASP A 408 -11.52 21.18 7.55
C ASP A 408 -12.99 21.52 7.77
N ARG A 409 -13.90 20.85 7.05
CA ARG A 409 -15.35 20.97 7.25
C ARG A 409 -15.80 20.41 8.58
N LEU A 410 -15.33 19.22 8.99
CA LEU A 410 -15.61 18.69 10.34
C LEU A 410 -15.10 19.64 11.44
N ARG A 411 -13.94 20.28 11.25
CA ARG A 411 -13.45 21.31 12.18
C ARG A 411 -14.37 22.53 12.21
N ALA A 412 -14.86 22.98 11.06
CA ALA A 412 -15.81 24.09 10.96
C ALA A 412 -17.18 23.77 11.57
N GLU A 413 -17.58 22.49 11.61
CA GLU A 413 -18.77 22.01 12.34
C GLU A 413 -18.60 22.05 13.87
N GLY A 414 -17.39 22.35 14.37
CA GLY A 414 -17.11 22.53 15.80
C GLY A 414 -16.44 21.35 16.49
N PHE A 415 -16.09 20.28 15.75
CA PHE A 415 -15.38 19.16 16.34
C PHE A 415 -13.94 19.55 16.73
N ALA A 416 -13.56 19.29 17.99
CA ALA A 416 -12.21 19.50 18.50
C ALA A 416 -11.25 18.43 17.94
N MET A 417 -10.73 18.67 16.73
CA MET A 417 -9.90 17.70 16.04
C MET A 417 -8.74 18.28 15.24
N SER A 418 -7.68 17.46 15.15
CA SER A 418 -6.54 17.65 14.25
C SER A 418 -6.46 16.47 13.30
N TYR A 419 -5.98 16.73 12.09
CA TYR A 419 -5.78 15.69 11.08
C TYR A 419 -4.37 15.79 10.51
N PHE A 420 -3.70 14.66 10.32
CA PHE A 420 -2.55 14.59 9.44
C PHE A 420 -2.45 13.24 8.73
N ARG A 421 -1.98 13.29 7.49
CA ARG A 421 -1.70 12.10 6.69
C ARG A 421 -0.32 11.56 7.05
N PHE A 422 -0.24 10.25 7.28
CA PHE A 422 0.99 9.51 7.56
C PHE A 422 1.03 8.23 6.70
N PRO A 423 1.32 8.34 5.38
CA PRO A 423 1.29 7.21 4.46
C PRO A 423 2.17 6.06 4.93
N TRP A 424 1.54 4.94 5.30
CA TRP A 424 2.24 3.83 5.93
C TRP A 424 1.85 2.49 5.33
N SER A 425 2.58 2.12 4.28
CA SER A 425 2.33 0.87 3.57
C SER A 425 2.91 -0.34 4.26
N ARG A 426 2.36 -1.49 3.92
CA ARG A 426 2.81 -2.80 4.41
C ARG A 426 4.14 -3.22 3.79
N GLU A 427 4.31 -2.89 2.51
CA GLU A 427 5.44 -3.27 1.69
C GLU A 427 6.69 -2.44 1.99
N ARG A 428 6.50 -1.20 2.47
CA ARG A 428 7.58 -0.30 2.87
C ARG A 428 8.24 -0.80 4.15
N SER A 429 9.57 -0.88 4.14
CA SER A 429 10.37 -1.12 5.35
C SER A 429 10.34 0.12 6.26
N PRO A 430 10.19 -0.03 7.58
CA PRO A 430 10.29 1.09 8.51
C PRO A 430 11.71 1.66 8.52
N THR A 431 11.83 2.97 8.76
CA THR A 431 13.10 3.68 8.96
C THR A 431 13.08 4.44 10.28
N ALA A 432 14.25 4.78 10.82
CA ALA A 432 14.33 5.54 12.05
C ALA A 432 13.67 6.94 11.95
N ARG A 433 13.72 7.57 10.77
CA ARG A 433 13.05 8.87 10.53
C ARG A 433 11.53 8.80 10.61
N ASP A 434 10.96 7.61 10.37
CA ASP A 434 9.53 7.43 10.53
C ASP A 434 9.12 7.52 12.01
N MET A 435 9.98 7.04 12.91
CA MET A 435 9.78 7.18 14.35
C MET A 435 9.89 8.64 14.80
N ASP A 436 10.84 9.40 14.27
CA ASP A 436 10.93 10.84 14.54
C ASP A 436 9.67 11.59 14.08
N SER A 437 9.21 11.27 12.88
CA SER A 437 8.04 11.92 12.28
C SER A 437 6.77 11.66 13.11
N LEU A 438 6.59 10.43 13.59
CA LEU A 438 5.47 10.08 14.47
C LEU A 438 5.65 10.67 15.88
N HIS A 439 6.82 10.47 16.49
CA HIS A 439 7.11 10.91 17.86
C HIS A 439 6.98 12.42 18.01
N SER A 440 7.53 13.20 17.08
CA SER A 440 7.44 14.67 17.12
C SER A 440 5.98 15.15 17.11
N LYS A 441 5.11 14.53 16.29
CA LYS A 441 3.67 14.86 16.25
C LYS A 441 2.98 14.44 17.54
N VAL A 442 3.20 13.22 18.01
CA VAL A 442 2.58 12.70 19.24
C VAL A 442 2.96 13.56 20.45
N THR A 443 4.25 13.85 20.62
CA THR A 443 4.75 14.69 21.71
C THR A 443 4.20 16.13 21.62
N ALA A 444 4.11 16.71 20.42
CA ALA A 444 3.55 18.05 20.24
C ALA A 444 2.06 18.12 20.61
N TYR A 445 1.24 17.15 20.16
CA TYR A 445 -0.17 17.11 20.54
C TYR A 445 -0.37 16.82 22.02
N HIS A 446 0.42 15.93 22.60
CA HIS A 446 0.41 15.66 24.04
C HIS A 446 0.73 16.91 24.85
N ALA A 447 1.74 17.69 24.43
CA ALA A 447 2.09 18.94 25.08
C ALA A 447 0.99 20.00 25.00
N LEU A 448 0.21 20.01 23.91
CA LEU A 448 -0.85 20.99 23.66
C LEU A 448 -2.16 20.66 24.41
N HIS A 449 -2.53 19.38 24.48
CA HIS A 449 -3.84 18.94 24.99
C HIS A 449 -3.77 18.16 26.32
N GLY A 450 -2.57 17.77 26.75
CA GLY A 450 -2.36 17.00 27.97
C GLY A 450 -3.14 15.66 27.96
N GLY A 451 -3.77 15.33 29.08
CA GLY A 451 -4.58 14.13 29.22
C GLY A 451 -5.94 14.16 28.49
N LYS A 452 -6.29 15.27 27.82
CA LYS A 452 -7.54 15.41 27.05
C LYS A 452 -7.32 15.16 25.56
N LEU A 453 -6.74 14.01 25.24
CA LEU A 453 -6.30 13.69 23.89
C LEU A 453 -6.71 12.27 23.51
N ARG A 454 -7.19 12.06 22.29
CA ARG A 454 -7.45 10.74 21.71
C ARG A 454 -6.87 10.64 20.31
N PHE A 455 -6.14 9.57 20.01
CA PHE A 455 -5.63 9.29 18.68
C PHE A 455 -6.57 8.33 17.94
N LEU A 456 -7.01 8.71 16.74
CA LEU A 456 -7.79 7.87 15.84
C LEU A 456 -6.96 7.51 14.61
N PHE A 457 -6.65 6.24 14.43
CA PHE A 457 -5.89 5.74 13.29
C PHE A 457 -6.81 5.24 12.18
N LEU A 458 -6.72 5.84 10.99
CA LEU A 458 -7.49 5.41 9.83
C LEU A 458 -6.65 4.54 8.90
N SER A 459 -7.24 3.47 8.38
CA SER A 459 -6.64 2.64 7.33
C SER A 459 -7.69 2.14 6.35
N HIS A 460 -7.26 1.39 5.32
CA HIS A 460 -8.17 0.78 4.36
C HIS A 460 -9.16 -0.18 5.04
N THR A 461 -8.64 -1.18 5.74
CA THR A 461 -9.45 -2.30 6.26
C THR A 461 -9.61 -2.28 7.77
N GLY A 462 -8.93 -1.40 8.52
CA GLY A 462 -8.99 -1.37 10.00
C GLY A 462 -8.30 -2.55 10.68
N ILE A 463 -7.73 -3.48 9.90
CA ILE A 463 -7.02 -4.68 10.39
C ILE A 463 -5.68 -4.91 9.71
N GLY A 464 -5.32 -4.04 8.77
CA GLY A 464 -4.06 -4.14 8.04
C GLY A 464 -2.85 -3.84 8.91
N MET A 465 -1.66 -4.01 8.34
CA MET A 465 -0.40 -3.82 9.08
C MET A 465 -0.34 -2.43 9.76
N GLY A 466 -0.72 -1.35 9.06
CA GLY A 466 -0.55 0.02 9.58
C GLY A 466 -1.15 0.21 10.97
N VAL A 467 -2.37 -0.26 11.17
CA VAL A 467 -3.09 -0.20 12.45
C VAL A 467 -2.65 -1.26 13.46
N ARG A 468 -1.89 -2.29 13.05
CA ARG A 468 -1.25 -3.25 13.97
C ARG A 468 0.11 -2.78 14.51
N ASN A 469 0.66 -1.68 14.00
CA ASN A 469 2.01 -1.23 14.36
C ASN A 469 2.10 0.24 14.78
N VAL A 470 1.54 1.18 14.01
CA VAL A 470 1.63 2.61 14.35
C VAL A 470 0.88 2.93 15.66
N PRO A 471 -0.34 2.39 15.90
CA PRO A 471 -1.02 2.53 17.20
C PRO A 471 -0.19 1.98 18.37
N VAL A 472 0.49 0.84 18.19
CA VAL A 472 1.36 0.23 19.20
C VAL A 472 2.48 1.19 19.62
N LEU A 473 3.10 1.91 18.69
CA LEU A 473 4.15 2.89 19.01
C LEU A 473 3.60 4.04 19.87
N VAL A 474 2.40 4.52 19.57
CA VAL A 474 1.75 5.56 20.39
C VAL A 474 1.35 5.03 21.76
N SER A 475 0.85 3.79 21.83
CA SER A 475 0.60 3.12 23.12
C SER A 475 1.87 2.95 23.94
N CYS A 476 3.01 2.61 23.32
CA CYS A 476 4.31 2.54 23.99
C CYS A 476 4.70 3.90 24.59
N PHE A 477 4.47 5.01 23.88
CA PHE A 477 4.73 6.36 24.41
C PHE A 477 3.93 6.62 25.69
N TYR A 478 2.65 6.29 25.73
CA TYR A 478 1.82 6.48 26.92
C TYR A 478 2.20 5.55 28.07
N ARG A 479 2.42 4.25 27.79
CA ARG A 479 2.79 3.29 28.84
C ARG A 479 4.12 3.59 29.52
N VAL A 480 5.12 4.03 28.75
CA VAL A 480 6.42 4.43 29.32
C VAL A 480 6.26 5.67 30.21
N ARG A 481 5.41 6.63 29.82
CA ARG A 481 5.19 7.86 30.59
C ARG A 481 4.41 7.66 31.88
N GLU A 482 3.48 6.71 31.88
CA GLU A 482 2.71 6.34 33.07
C GLU A 482 3.49 5.41 34.01
N ASP A 483 4.72 5.04 33.64
CA ASP A 483 5.58 4.06 34.32
C ASP A 483 4.82 2.74 34.61
N LEU A 484 3.96 2.35 33.65
CA LEU A 484 3.24 1.09 33.70
C LEU A 484 4.20 -0.05 33.37
N ASP A 485 4.99 -0.42 34.38
CA ASP A 485 5.90 -1.54 34.29
C ASP A 485 5.13 -2.84 34.13
N LEU A 486 5.40 -3.50 33.02
CA LEU A 486 5.04 -4.89 32.83
C LEU A 486 6.23 -5.74 33.25
N GLU A 487 5.99 -6.64 34.20
CA GLU A 487 6.96 -7.65 34.58
C GLU A 487 7.37 -8.45 33.32
N PRO A 488 8.68 -8.59 33.06
CA PRO A 488 9.12 -9.36 31.91
C PRO A 488 8.74 -10.84 32.07
N PRO A 489 8.43 -11.54 30.96
CA PRO A 489 8.21 -12.97 31.00
C PRO A 489 9.44 -13.70 31.57
N SER A 490 9.22 -14.86 32.17
CA SER A 490 10.31 -15.66 32.72
C SER A 490 11.30 -16.09 31.64
N ALA A 491 12.55 -16.37 32.03
CA ALA A 491 13.59 -16.78 31.08
C ALA A 491 13.27 -18.06 30.28
N GLN A 492 12.36 -18.91 30.79
CA GLN A 492 11.84 -20.08 30.06
C GLN A 492 10.81 -19.67 28.99
N GLU A 493 9.88 -18.76 29.32
CA GLU A 493 8.89 -18.25 28.37
C GLU A 493 9.55 -17.42 27.24
N GLU A 494 10.63 -16.70 27.54
CA GLU A 494 11.40 -15.93 26.55
C GLU A 494 12.22 -16.84 25.60
N ALA A 495 12.62 -18.03 26.05
CA ALA A 495 13.47 -18.95 25.26
C ALA A 495 12.69 -19.84 24.28
N GLU A 496 11.41 -20.10 24.53
CA GLU A 496 10.61 -21.08 23.77
C GLU A 496 9.94 -20.51 22.50
N GLY A 497 9.80 -19.18 22.38
CA GLY A 497 9.08 -18.55 21.27
C GLY A 497 9.81 -17.44 20.51
N ASP A 498 10.84 -16.81 21.07
CA ASP A 498 11.36 -15.57 20.49
C ASP A 498 12.40 -15.77 19.37
N ASN A 499 12.33 -14.88 18.37
CA ASN A 499 13.32 -14.82 17.30
C ASN A 499 14.72 -14.52 17.88
N ARG A 500 15.73 -15.31 17.48
CA ARG A 500 17.12 -15.21 17.95
C ARG A 500 17.69 -13.79 17.86
N MET A 501 17.32 -13.03 16.84
CA MET A 501 17.80 -11.65 16.66
C MET A 501 17.11 -10.66 17.60
N ILE A 502 15.85 -10.91 17.98
CA ILE A 502 15.16 -10.13 19.02
C ILE A 502 15.76 -10.42 20.40
N LEU A 503 16.08 -11.69 20.70
CA LEU A 503 16.81 -12.04 21.93
C LEU A 503 18.23 -11.43 21.95
N ALA A 504 18.89 -11.33 20.80
CA ALA A 504 20.16 -10.62 20.70
C ALA A 504 19.98 -9.11 20.96
N LEU A 505 18.91 -8.50 20.44
CA LEU A 505 18.57 -7.10 20.70
C LEU A 505 18.34 -6.85 22.19
N THR A 506 17.51 -7.67 22.87
CA THR A 506 17.21 -7.47 24.30
C THR A 506 18.43 -7.61 25.20
N ARG A 507 19.46 -8.34 24.78
CA ARG A 507 20.75 -8.43 25.49
C ARG A 507 21.68 -7.23 25.27
N VAL A 508 21.50 -6.52 24.15
CA VAL A 508 22.37 -5.39 23.76
C VAL A 508 21.84 -4.06 24.28
N ILE A 509 20.52 -3.89 24.34
CA ILE A 509 19.91 -2.63 24.81
C ILE A 509 19.73 -2.59 26.33
N PRO A 510 19.86 -1.41 26.97
CA PRO A 510 19.52 -1.23 28.38
C PRO A 510 18.08 -1.64 28.69
N GLU A 511 17.88 -2.36 29.80
CA GLU A 511 16.55 -2.84 30.24
C GLU A 511 15.79 -3.60 29.12
N GLY A 512 16.51 -4.34 28.26
CA GLY A 512 15.94 -4.90 27.04
C GLY A 512 14.73 -5.83 27.23
N PRO A 513 14.75 -6.79 28.17
CA PRO A 513 13.58 -7.63 28.46
C PRO A 513 12.35 -6.81 28.88
N ARG A 514 12.54 -5.74 29.66
CA ARG A 514 11.46 -4.82 30.06
C ARG A 514 10.97 -3.96 28.90
N CYS A 515 11.88 -3.48 28.04
CA CYS A 515 11.49 -2.77 26.82
C CYS A 515 10.62 -3.66 25.92
N LYS A 516 10.98 -4.93 25.78
CA LYS A 516 10.19 -5.93 25.06
C LYS A 516 8.83 -6.18 25.71
N ALA A 517 8.78 -6.36 27.03
CA ALA A 517 7.54 -6.60 27.76
C ALA A 517 6.52 -5.46 27.56
N VAL A 518 6.97 -4.20 27.57
CA VAL A 518 6.13 -3.03 27.26
C VAL A 518 5.56 -3.12 25.85
N VAL A 519 6.39 -3.44 24.85
CA VAL A 519 5.94 -3.59 23.45
C VAL A 519 4.94 -4.74 23.32
N ASP A 520 5.22 -5.90 23.92
CA ASP A 520 4.36 -7.08 23.88
C ASP A 520 2.99 -6.80 24.51
N GLY A 521 2.98 -6.12 25.66
CA GLY A 521 1.75 -5.66 26.27
C GLY A 521 0.98 -4.65 25.42
N CYS A 522 1.68 -3.78 24.67
CA CYS A 522 1.03 -2.84 23.75
C CYS A 522 0.46 -3.56 22.52
N ILE A 523 1.15 -4.58 22.00
CA ILE A 523 0.64 -5.44 20.91
C ILE A 523 -0.64 -6.15 21.37
N GLN A 524 -0.68 -6.62 22.61
CA GLN A 524 -1.84 -7.32 23.18
C GLN A 524 -3.12 -6.46 23.18
N LEU A 525 -3.01 -5.14 23.33
CA LEU A 525 -4.15 -4.21 23.25
C LEU A 525 -4.86 -4.25 21.89
N PHE A 526 -4.16 -4.67 20.83
CA PHE A 526 -4.68 -4.72 19.46
C PHE A 526 -4.88 -6.17 18.97
N SER A 527 -4.81 -7.17 19.85
CA SER A 527 -4.90 -8.58 19.44
C SER A 527 -6.18 -8.93 18.69
N ALA A 528 -7.27 -8.17 18.92
CA ALA A 528 -8.54 -8.31 18.21
C ALA A 528 -8.41 -8.08 16.70
N ILE A 529 -7.46 -7.22 16.27
CA ILE A 529 -7.19 -6.94 14.86
C ILE A 529 -5.94 -7.64 14.34
N GLY A 530 -5.17 -8.33 15.19
CA GLY A 530 -4.02 -9.18 14.86
C GLY A 530 -2.83 -8.99 15.80
N ASP A 531 -1.88 -9.94 15.75
CA ASP A 531 -0.64 -9.91 16.56
C ASP A 531 0.57 -10.08 15.64
N ILE A 532 1.45 -9.07 15.61
CA ILE A 532 2.63 -9.05 14.74
C ILE A 532 3.63 -10.17 15.08
N ARG A 533 3.68 -10.65 16.33
CA ARG A 533 4.57 -11.73 16.76
C ARG A 533 4.15 -13.05 16.13
N ARG A 534 2.84 -13.35 16.20
CA ARG A 534 2.24 -14.51 15.53
C ARG A 534 2.41 -14.43 14.02
N ASP A 535 2.33 -13.23 13.45
CA ASP A 535 2.54 -13.05 12.01
C ASP A 535 4.00 -13.28 11.60
N ILE A 536 4.99 -12.95 12.45
CA ILE A 536 6.41 -13.28 12.24
C ILE A 536 6.61 -14.79 12.25
N GLU A 537 6.07 -15.49 13.25
CA GLU A 537 6.15 -16.95 13.37
C GLU A 537 5.55 -17.65 12.15
N ARG A 538 4.34 -17.26 11.74
CA ARG A 538 3.70 -17.81 10.53
C ARG A 538 4.54 -17.59 9.27
N CYS A 539 5.13 -16.39 9.10
CA CYS A 539 6.03 -16.13 7.97
C CYS A 539 7.27 -17.02 7.99
N LYS A 540 7.81 -17.31 9.18
CA LYS A 540 8.94 -18.22 9.37
C LYS A 540 8.55 -19.65 9.01
N ASP A 541 7.47 -20.19 9.58
CA ASP A 541 6.98 -21.53 9.31
C ASP A 541 6.69 -21.75 7.82
N MET A 542 6.02 -20.78 7.19
CA MET A 542 5.77 -20.82 5.75
C MET A 542 7.06 -20.79 4.94
N SER A 543 8.05 -20.00 5.34
CA SER A 543 9.37 -19.92 4.69
C SER A 543 10.15 -21.23 4.82
N ASP A 544 10.07 -21.88 5.99
CA ASP A 544 10.75 -23.13 6.29
C ASP A 544 10.14 -24.31 5.54
N ALA A 545 8.82 -24.29 5.33
CA ALA A 545 8.09 -25.29 4.55
C ALA A 545 8.48 -25.36 3.06
N TYR A 546 9.11 -24.32 2.48
CA TYR A 546 9.60 -24.38 1.10
C TYR A 546 10.78 -25.34 0.94
N THR A 547 10.74 -26.15 -0.13
CA THR A 547 11.79 -27.10 -0.50
C THR A 547 13.07 -26.38 -0.94
N ARG A 548 14.20 -27.12 -0.93
CA ARG A 548 15.50 -26.59 -1.36
C ARG A 548 15.51 -26.16 -2.83
N GLU A 549 14.73 -26.85 -3.66
CA GLU A 549 14.55 -26.53 -5.08
C GLU A 549 13.74 -25.24 -5.27
N GLU A 550 12.62 -25.07 -4.56
CA GLU A 550 11.81 -23.84 -4.60
C GLU A 550 12.59 -22.62 -4.09
N LYS A 551 13.39 -22.80 -3.04
CA LYS A 551 14.30 -21.76 -2.50
C LYS A 551 15.36 -21.36 -3.52
N SER A 552 15.94 -22.32 -4.24
CA SER A 552 16.95 -22.10 -5.29
C SER A 552 16.38 -21.39 -6.53
N GLN A 553 15.13 -21.70 -6.87
CA GLN A 553 14.45 -21.14 -8.04
C GLN A 553 13.93 -19.71 -7.83
N LEU A 554 14.13 -19.10 -6.65
CA LEU A 554 13.63 -17.76 -6.35
C LEU A 554 12.10 -17.68 -6.59
N ASP A 555 11.35 -18.64 -6.05
CA ASP A 555 9.88 -18.60 -6.12
C ASP A 555 9.38 -17.25 -5.59
N LYS A 556 8.54 -16.57 -6.39
CA LYS A 556 7.93 -15.29 -6.04
C LYS A 556 7.19 -15.34 -4.70
N ARG A 557 6.54 -16.47 -4.40
CA ARG A 557 5.80 -16.66 -3.14
C ARG A 557 6.76 -16.78 -1.97
N PHE A 558 7.83 -17.56 -2.12
CA PHE A 558 8.89 -17.66 -1.11
C PHE A 558 9.50 -16.29 -0.80
N ILE A 559 9.87 -15.52 -1.82
CA ILE A 559 10.44 -14.17 -1.66
C ILE A 559 9.42 -13.24 -0.99
N ALA A 560 8.17 -13.26 -1.43
CA ALA A 560 7.11 -12.42 -0.85
C ALA A 560 6.87 -12.73 0.63
N THR A 561 6.75 -14.01 1.00
CA THR A 561 6.59 -14.45 2.39
C THR A 561 7.80 -14.03 3.25
N ARG A 562 9.02 -14.22 2.74
CA ARG A 562 10.24 -13.85 3.46
C ARG A 562 10.38 -12.34 3.65
N LEU A 563 10.13 -11.54 2.60
CA LEU A 563 10.16 -10.08 2.69
C LEU A 563 9.08 -9.57 3.65
N LEU A 564 7.90 -10.17 3.64
CA LEU A 564 6.82 -9.82 4.54
C LEU A 564 7.20 -10.07 6.00
N GLY A 565 7.70 -11.26 6.33
CA GLY A 565 8.10 -11.56 7.70
C GLY A 565 9.29 -10.71 8.16
N LEU A 566 10.24 -10.40 7.27
CA LEU A 566 11.32 -9.46 7.58
C LEU A 566 10.79 -8.06 7.87
N ASN A 567 9.81 -7.57 7.12
CA ASN A 567 9.17 -6.29 7.39
C ASN A 567 8.45 -6.30 8.76
N TYR A 568 7.79 -7.39 9.14
CA TYR A 568 7.20 -7.51 10.48
C TYR A 568 8.26 -7.54 11.59
N LEU A 569 9.34 -8.30 11.39
CA LEU A 569 10.45 -8.40 12.33
C LEU A 569 11.16 -7.05 12.53
N GLN A 570 11.39 -6.29 11.45
CA GLN A 570 11.95 -4.94 11.51
C GLN A 570 11.07 -4.00 12.32
N ARG A 571 9.74 -4.07 12.16
CA ARG A 571 8.80 -3.22 12.88
C ARG A 571 8.79 -3.52 14.37
N TYR A 572 8.83 -4.80 14.71
CA TYR A 572 8.94 -5.23 16.10
C TYR A 572 10.28 -4.79 16.71
N PHE A 573 11.40 -4.99 15.98
CA PHE A 573 12.72 -4.51 16.36
C PHE A 573 12.74 -2.99 16.63
N PHE A 574 12.19 -2.17 15.73
CA PHE A 574 12.12 -0.73 15.93
C PHE A 574 11.21 -0.33 17.10
N SER A 575 10.12 -1.06 17.35
CA SER A 575 9.23 -0.79 18.49
C SER A 575 9.94 -1.00 19.82
N ILE A 576 10.77 -2.05 19.94
CA ILE A 576 11.59 -2.32 21.13
C ILE A 576 12.65 -1.24 21.30
N CYS A 577 13.37 -0.89 20.22
CA CYS A 577 14.33 0.21 20.24
C CYS A 577 13.66 1.55 20.63
N TYR A 578 12.43 1.80 20.18
CA TYR A 578 11.68 3.00 20.50
C TYR A 578 11.34 3.10 21.98
N VAL A 579 10.92 2.00 22.63
CA VAL A 579 10.72 1.97 24.08
C VAL A 579 12.03 2.25 24.81
N CYS A 580 13.14 1.64 24.39
CA CYS A 580 14.46 1.91 24.96
C CYS A 580 14.86 3.39 24.83
N TYR A 581 14.62 3.99 23.66
CA TYR A 581 14.82 5.42 23.43
C TYR A 581 13.99 6.28 24.37
N LEU A 582 12.69 6.02 24.49
CA LEU A 582 11.79 6.76 25.38
C LEU A 582 12.25 6.71 26.84
N ARG A 583 12.68 5.53 27.31
CA ARG A 583 13.20 5.33 28.68
C ARG A 583 14.58 5.94 28.92
N SER A 584 15.35 6.17 27.85
CA SER A 584 16.67 6.79 27.96
C SER A 584 16.62 8.31 28.13
N GLU A 585 15.46 8.94 27.94
CA GLU A 585 15.26 10.39 27.97
C GLU A 585 16.28 11.15 27.10
N ALA A 586 16.69 10.53 25.98
CA ALA A 586 17.68 11.10 25.09
C ALA A 586 17.20 12.43 24.51
N SER A 587 18.07 13.44 24.52
CA SER A 587 17.80 14.74 23.89
C SER A 587 17.90 14.71 22.36
N ALA A 588 18.62 13.73 21.82
CA ALA A 588 18.74 13.52 20.38
C ALA A 588 17.43 12.97 19.79
N SER A 589 17.25 13.14 18.48
CA SER A 589 16.17 12.47 17.75
C SER A 589 16.32 10.94 17.83
N PHE A 590 15.25 10.18 17.62
CA PHE A 590 15.34 8.72 17.55
C PHE A 590 16.29 8.28 16.43
N SER A 591 16.28 8.94 15.27
CA SER A 591 17.18 8.58 14.18
C SER A 591 18.65 8.85 14.47
N ASP A 592 18.98 9.94 15.19
CA ASP A 592 20.34 10.23 15.62
C ASP A 592 20.79 9.26 16.71
N TRP A 593 19.95 9.05 17.73
CA TRP A 593 20.20 8.08 18.81
C TRP A 593 20.42 6.66 18.29
N PHE A 594 19.59 6.24 17.34
CA PHE A 594 19.74 4.95 16.64
C PHE A 594 20.98 4.96 15.74
N GLY A 595 21.27 6.10 15.14
CA GLY A 595 22.39 6.35 14.22
C GLY A 595 23.76 6.15 14.86
N GLU A 596 23.92 6.60 16.11
CA GLU A 596 25.17 6.52 16.87
C GLU A 596 25.49 5.09 17.34
N ARG A 597 24.47 4.26 17.51
CA ARG A 597 24.57 2.87 17.99
C ARG A 597 24.81 1.88 16.85
N LYS A 598 26.09 1.69 16.50
CA LYS A 598 26.51 0.79 15.41
C LYS A 598 26.05 -0.65 15.63
N GLU A 599 26.01 -1.10 16.88
CA GLU A 599 25.50 -2.40 17.28
C GLU A 599 24.04 -2.63 16.86
N LEU A 600 23.18 -1.60 16.95
CA LEU A 600 21.79 -1.69 16.51
C LEU A 600 21.68 -1.78 14.99
N LYS A 601 22.52 -1.03 14.25
CA LYS A 601 22.59 -1.13 12.79
C LYS A 601 23.04 -2.51 12.34
N HIS A 602 24.08 -3.05 12.97
CA HIS A 602 24.57 -4.40 12.66
C HIS A 602 23.51 -5.47 12.93
N LEU A 603 22.75 -5.36 14.02
CA LEU A 603 21.64 -6.28 14.30
C LEU A 603 20.50 -6.15 13.28
N LEU A 604 20.12 -4.91 12.92
CA LEU A 604 19.09 -4.63 11.93
C LEU A 604 19.45 -5.21 10.54
N ASP A 605 20.69 -5.02 10.11
CA ASP A 605 21.20 -5.54 8.83
C ASP A 605 21.32 -7.07 8.81
N SER A 606 21.45 -7.68 9.99
CA SER A 606 21.56 -9.13 10.19
C SER A 606 20.21 -9.82 10.42
N LEU A 607 19.08 -9.09 10.39
CA LEU A 607 17.76 -9.67 10.62
C LEU A 607 17.46 -10.76 9.58
N ALA A 608 17.03 -11.91 10.09
CA ALA A 608 16.61 -13.06 9.33
C ALA A 608 15.40 -13.71 10.01
N LEU A 609 14.50 -14.28 9.20
CA LEU A 609 13.43 -15.16 9.67
C LEU A 609 13.99 -16.51 10.09
#